data_AF-A0A2M9IPF2-F1
#
_entry.id   AF-A0A2M9IPF2-F1
#
_cell.length_a   1.000
_cell.length_b   1.000
_cell.length_c   1.000
_cell.angle_alpha   90.00
_cell.angle_beta   90.00
_cell.angle_gamma   90.00
#
_symmetry.space_group_name_H-M   'P 1'
#
loop_
_entity.id
_entity.type
_entity.pdbx_description
1 polymer ?
#
loop_
_entity_poly.entity_id
_entity_poly.type
_entity_poly.pdbx_seq_one_letter_code
_entity_poly.pdbx_strand_id
1 'polypeptide(L)'
;MRTAPTILHLDMDAFFASAEQGSKPSLRGKAVVVGGLGPRGVVATASYEARVFGVHSAMPMAQARRLAPNAAYLVPRFAFYRSISERVMGLLRTLSPLVEPLSLDEAFVDLEAGGAAWDAESARLAGTRLRADIRAVTGLTGSVGLAASKMLAKIGSERAKPDGLVLIEPGTERALLGPLSVRTLPGVGPATGDHLRRAGIHTVEEIAEAGEDELVRLLGKAHGHALYAMALAHDERPVVAEREAKSVSVEDTYDVDIHDRVRVALEVQRLADRCVGRLRGAGLSGRTIVLKVRRYDFSTLTRSETLRGPTDDPAVIREAAARLLDSVDTTGGVRLLGVGVSGLADYTQEDLFAQAAGAQAEGAEGRGPAEERPEEPAEQQPAHTERRLPAGHDVRHAEYGHGWVQGSGLGRVTVRFETPGSAPGRVRTFPLDDPDLEPAEPLPLVPEVPPAQLSSGPEPEPASLPKRWSGTAGGATSRP
;
A
#
# COMPACT_ATOMS: atom_id res chain seq x y z
N MET A 1 4.85 28.95 6.20
CA MET A 1 3.68 28.05 6.26
C MET A 1 2.53 28.65 5.47
N ARG A 2 1.66 27.81 4.89
CA ARG A 2 0.48 28.28 4.14
C ARG A 2 -0.47 29.04 5.04
N THR A 3 -1.15 30.04 4.48
CA THR A 3 -2.16 30.86 5.18
C THR A 3 -3.57 30.24 5.14
N ALA A 4 -3.74 29.14 4.40
CA ALA A 4 -5.00 28.40 4.29
C ALA A 4 -4.76 26.89 4.48
N PRO A 5 -5.75 26.13 4.99
CA PRO A 5 -5.61 24.70 5.26
C PRO A 5 -5.87 23.84 4.00
N THR A 6 -5.10 24.09 2.94
CA THR A 6 -5.32 23.53 1.59
C THR A 6 -4.53 22.24 1.32
N ILE A 7 -3.75 21.75 2.29
CA ILE A 7 -3.21 20.39 2.22
C ILE A 7 -4.25 19.42 2.75
N LEU A 8 -4.70 18.54 1.86
CA LEU A 8 -5.58 17.44 2.19
C LEU A 8 -4.76 16.18 2.40
N HIS A 9 -5.14 15.41 3.40
CA HIS A 9 -4.71 14.03 3.57
C HIS A 9 -5.94 13.13 3.70
N LEU A 10 -6.02 12.12 2.84
CA LEU A 10 -7.03 11.07 2.89
C LEU A 10 -6.40 9.79 3.41
N ASP A 11 -7.10 9.09 4.29
CA ASP A 11 -6.80 7.73 4.74
C ASP A 11 -8.09 6.89 4.78
N MET A 12 -8.14 5.78 4.01
CA MET A 12 -9.31 4.90 3.98
C MET A 12 -9.47 4.12 5.29
N ASP A 13 -10.69 4.11 5.82
CA ASP A 13 -10.98 3.57 7.14
C ASP A 13 -10.81 2.05 7.20
N ALA A 14 -9.83 1.58 7.99
CA ALA A 14 -9.51 0.16 8.17
C ALA A 14 -9.50 -0.63 6.85
N PHE A 15 -8.88 -0.05 5.81
CA PHE A 15 -9.12 -0.33 4.41
C PHE A 15 -9.37 -1.79 4.03
N PHE A 16 -8.40 -2.69 4.27
CA PHE A 16 -8.56 -4.09 3.86
C PHE A 16 -9.71 -4.76 4.60
N ALA A 17 -9.85 -4.54 5.91
CA ALA A 17 -10.93 -5.14 6.69
C ALA A 17 -12.31 -4.61 6.26
N SER A 18 -12.43 -3.31 6.01
CA SER A 18 -13.65 -2.69 5.49
C SER A 18 -14.01 -3.18 4.09
N ALA A 19 -13.03 -3.39 3.21
CA ALA A 19 -13.24 -4.00 1.90
C ALA A 19 -13.75 -5.44 2.02
N GLU A 20 -13.17 -6.24 2.93
CA GLU A 20 -13.65 -7.59 3.21
C GLU A 20 -15.08 -7.60 3.76
N GLN A 21 -15.40 -6.76 4.76
CA GLN A 21 -16.76 -6.61 5.31
C GLN A 21 -17.77 -6.09 4.26
N GLY A 22 -17.34 -5.19 3.38
CA GLY A 22 -18.15 -4.69 2.26
C GLY A 22 -18.53 -5.81 1.30
N SER A 23 -17.56 -6.66 0.96
CA SER A 23 -17.72 -7.76 -0.01
C SER A 23 -18.47 -8.97 0.55
N LYS A 24 -18.50 -9.14 1.87
CA LYS A 24 -19.02 -10.32 2.56
C LYS A 24 -20.10 -9.90 3.57
N PRO A 25 -21.39 -9.90 3.19
CA PRO A 25 -22.48 -9.44 4.06
C PRO A 25 -22.48 -10.06 5.46
N SER A 26 -22.08 -11.32 5.59
CA SER A 26 -21.99 -12.01 6.89
C SER A 26 -20.94 -11.44 7.85
N LEU A 27 -19.97 -10.67 7.35
CA LEU A 27 -18.89 -10.07 8.14
C LEU A 27 -19.16 -8.62 8.55
N ARG A 28 -20.22 -7.98 8.03
CA ARG A 28 -20.57 -6.59 8.38
C ARG A 28 -20.80 -6.45 9.89
N GLY A 29 -20.11 -5.49 10.51
CA GLY A 29 -20.19 -5.28 11.96
C GLY A 29 -19.54 -6.39 12.80
N LYS A 30 -18.70 -7.24 12.20
CA LYS A 30 -17.96 -8.32 12.89
C LYS A 30 -16.47 -8.02 12.93
N ALA A 31 -15.78 -8.52 13.94
CA ALA A 31 -14.33 -8.45 14.02
C ALA A 31 -13.69 -9.19 12.84
N VAL A 32 -12.98 -8.44 11.98
CA VAL A 32 -12.25 -8.98 10.83
C VAL A 32 -10.78 -8.61 10.96
N VAL A 33 -9.91 -9.60 10.73
CA VAL A 33 -8.46 -9.47 10.74
C VAL A 33 -7.92 -9.99 9.43
N VAL A 34 -7.24 -9.12 8.68
CA VAL A 34 -6.61 -9.45 7.40
C VAL A 34 -5.10 -9.53 7.61
N GLY A 35 -4.46 -10.59 7.13
CA GLY A 35 -3.00 -10.74 7.24
C GLY A 35 -2.48 -12.12 6.92
N GLY A 36 -1.20 -12.34 7.17
CA GLY A 36 -0.61 -13.68 7.05
C GLY A 36 -1.20 -14.61 8.10
N LEU A 37 -1.81 -15.73 7.69
CA LEU A 37 -2.45 -16.67 8.61
C LEU A 37 -1.51 -17.78 9.13
N GLY A 38 -0.31 -17.90 8.56
CA GLY A 38 0.72 -18.83 8.98
C GLY A 38 1.31 -18.51 10.36
N PRO A 39 2.16 -19.40 10.92
CA PRO A 39 2.71 -19.28 12.28
C PRO A 39 3.49 -18.00 12.53
N ARG A 40 4.08 -17.41 11.48
CA ARG A 40 4.87 -16.18 11.55
C ARG A 40 4.18 -14.98 10.91
N GLY A 41 2.90 -15.13 10.58
CA GLY A 41 2.11 -14.08 9.99
C GLY A 41 1.86 -12.92 10.96
N VAL A 42 1.59 -11.76 10.38
CA VAL A 42 1.24 -10.53 11.11
C VAL A 42 -0.08 -9.98 10.59
N VAL A 43 -0.75 -9.22 11.44
CA VAL A 43 -1.95 -8.46 11.07
C VAL A 43 -1.55 -7.34 10.09
N ALA A 44 -2.10 -7.37 8.88
CA ALA A 44 -1.98 -6.26 7.94
C ALA A 44 -2.98 -5.15 8.29
N THR A 45 -4.22 -5.54 8.58
CA THR A 45 -5.30 -4.62 8.99
C THR A 45 -6.27 -5.32 9.92
N ALA A 46 -6.77 -4.59 10.91
CA ALA A 46 -7.85 -5.00 11.80
C ALA A 46 -9.03 -4.05 11.67
N SER A 47 -10.25 -4.59 11.58
CA SER A 47 -11.49 -3.82 11.61
C SER A 47 -11.64 -3.08 12.93
N TYR A 48 -12.48 -2.04 12.99
CA TYR A 48 -12.73 -1.32 14.24
C TYR A 48 -13.27 -2.24 15.33
N GLU A 49 -14.12 -3.22 14.98
CA GLU A 49 -14.62 -4.22 15.92
C GLU A 49 -13.51 -5.14 16.45
N ALA A 50 -12.51 -5.47 15.63
CA ALA A 50 -11.34 -6.23 16.08
C ALA A 50 -10.42 -5.38 16.98
N ARG A 51 -10.30 -4.07 16.72
CA ARG A 51 -9.50 -3.13 17.53
C ARG A 51 -10.03 -2.97 18.95
N VAL A 52 -11.34 -3.16 19.19
CA VAL A 52 -11.91 -3.19 20.55
C VAL A 52 -11.29 -4.28 21.41
N PHE A 53 -10.89 -5.41 20.82
CA PHE A 53 -10.17 -6.49 21.50
C PHE A 53 -8.66 -6.23 21.64
N GLY A 54 -8.17 -5.06 21.25
CA GLY A 54 -6.76 -4.68 21.27
C GLY A 54 -5.96 -5.14 20.05
N VAL A 55 -6.59 -5.73 19.03
CA VAL A 55 -5.90 -6.14 17.80
C VAL A 55 -5.52 -4.90 16.98
N HIS A 56 -4.28 -4.84 16.51
CA HIS A 56 -3.79 -3.73 15.69
C HIS A 56 -2.83 -4.22 14.59
N SER A 57 -2.57 -3.37 13.60
CA SER A 57 -1.62 -3.66 12.52
C SER A 57 -0.22 -3.98 13.07
N ALA A 58 0.53 -4.81 12.33
CA ALA A 58 1.84 -5.35 12.69
C ALA A 58 1.86 -6.25 13.95
N MET A 59 0.72 -6.51 14.59
CA MET A 59 0.62 -7.49 15.67
C MET A 59 0.88 -8.92 15.14
N PRO A 60 1.64 -9.77 15.87
CA PRO A 60 1.75 -11.19 15.54
C PRO A 60 0.39 -11.87 15.47
N MET A 61 0.13 -12.66 14.42
CA MET A 61 -1.18 -13.29 14.20
C MET A 61 -1.58 -14.21 15.36
N ALA A 62 -0.62 -14.91 15.97
CA ALA A 62 -0.86 -15.73 17.16
C ALA A 62 -1.37 -14.92 18.35
N GLN A 63 -0.89 -13.68 18.53
CA GLN A 63 -1.38 -12.78 19.57
C GLN A 63 -2.79 -12.28 19.24
N ALA A 64 -3.03 -11.89 17.98
CA ALA A 64 -4.36 -11.48 17.53
C ALA A 64 -5.40 -12.58 17.77
N ARG A 65 -5.06 -13.85 17.52
CA ARG A 65 -5.92 -15.02 17.80
C ARG A 65 -6.22 -15.23 19.28
N ARG A 66 -5.29 -14.90 20.17
CA ARG A 66 -5.54 -14.95 21.62
C ARG A 66 -6.47 -13.83 22.08
N LEU A 67 -6.31 -12.63 21.52
CA LEU A 67 -7.12 -11.45 21.87
C LEU A 67 -8.54 -11.53 21.32
N ALA A 68 -8.71 -12.00 20.08
CA ALA A 68 -9.99 -12.03 19.38
C ALA A 68 -10.27 -13.42 18.76
N PRO A 69 -10.42 -14.49 19.58
CA PRO A 69 -10.51 -15.88 19.08
C PRO A 69 -11.68 -16.12 18.11
N ASN A 70 -12.74 -15.31 18.18
CA ASN A 70 -13.93 -15.42 17.35
C ASN A 70 -13.93 -14.46 16.14
N ALA A 71 -12.83 -13.74 15.88
CA ALA A 71 -12.72 -12.89 14.70
C ALA A 71 -12.63 -13.72 13.41
N ALA A 72 -13.04 -13.13 12.29
CA ALA A 72 -12.79 -13.69 10.98
C ALA A 72 -11.34 -13.37 10.56
N TYR A 73 -10.57 -14.41 10.21
CA TYR A 73 -9.17 -14.29 9.82
C TYR A 73 -9.03 -14.58 8.33
N LEU A 74 -8.64 -13.57 7.55
CA LEU A 74 -8.64 -13.62 6.09
C LEU A 74 -7.25 -13.36 5.51
N VAL A 75 -6.95 -14.01 4.39
CA VAL A 75 -5.74 -13.74 3.59
C VAL A 75 -5.96 -12.50 2.72
N PRO A 76 -4.96 -11.61 2.57
CA PRO A 76 -5.08 -10.41 1.75
C PRO A 76 -5.41 -10.69 0.26
N ARG A 77 -6.45 -10.03 -0.27
CA ARG A 77 -6.81 -10.02 -1.71
C ARG A 77 -6.30 -8.76 -2.41
N PHE A 78 -4.99 -8.66 -2.62
CA PHE A 78 -4.38 -7.41 -3.12
C PHE A 78 -4.87 -6.91 -4.49
N ALA A 79 -5.32 -7.79 -5.39
CA ALA A 79 -5.91 -7.37 -6.65
C ALA A 79 -7.21 -6.57 -6.42
N PHE A 80 -8.08 -7.08 -5.53
CA PHE A 80 -9.28 -6.39 -5.09
C PHE A 80 -9.00 -5.06 -4.39
N TYR A 81 -7.99 -5.02 -3.52
CA TYR A 81 -7.62 -3.79 -2.83
C TYR A 81 -7.08 -2.73 -3.79
N ARG A 82 -6.28 -3.15 -4.80
CA ARG A 82 -5.81 -2.25 -5.86
C ARG A 82 -6.95 -1.67 -6.69
N SER A 83 -7.92 -2.48 -7.10
CA SER A 83 -9.04 -1.97 -7.91
C SER A 83 -9.86 -0.91 -7.16
N ILE A 84 -9.98 -1.01 -5.84
CA ILE A 84 -10.64 0.03 -5.02
C ILE A 84 -9.73 1.26 -4.91
N SER A 85 -8.44 1.05 -4.61
CA SER A 85 -7.43 2.13 -4.53
C SER A 85 -7.39 2.97 -5.80
N GLU A 86 -7.41 2.33 -6.98
CA GLU A 86 -7.38 3.01 -8.28
C GLU A 86 -8.57 3.97 -8.46
N ARG A 87 -9.78 3.57 -8.02
CA ARG A 87 -10.97 4.43 -8.04
C ARG A 87 -10.79 5.63 -7.11
N VAL A 88 -10.30 5.42 -5.89
CA VAL A 88 -10.06 6.48 -4.91
C VAL A 88 -8.99 7.45 -5.41
N MET A 89 -7.85 6.94 -5.86
CA MET A 89 -6.76 7.75 -6.42
C MET A 89 -7.21 8.51 -7.68
N GLY A 90 -8.13 7.94 -8.46
CA GLY A 90 -8.80 8.61 -9.57
C GLY A 90 -9.56 9.87 -9.11
N LEU A 91 -10.36 9.76 -8.05
CA LEU A 91 -11.05 10.91 -7.44
C LEU A 91 -10.09 11.97 -6.90
N LEU A 92 -8.97 11.56 -6.29
CA LEU A 92 -7.98 12.53 -5.80
C LEU A 92 -7.34 13.32 -6.95
N ARG A 93 -7.05 12.66 -8.08
CA ARG A 93 -6.47 13.29 -9.27
C ARG A 93 -7.42 14.28 -9.96
N THR A 94 -8.74 14.21 -9.71
CA THR A 94 -9.65 15.25 -10.22
C THR A 94 -9.59 16.53 -9.39
N LEU A 95 -9.12 16.45 -8.13
CA LEU A 95 -8.97 17.61 -7.25
C LEU A 95 -7.67 18.37 -7.50
N SER A 96 -6.60 17.69 -7.92
CA SER A 96 -5.29 18.32 -8.13
C SER A 96 -4.37 17.44 -8.98
N PRO A 97 -3.46 18.04 -9.77
CA PRO A 97 -2.32 17.31 -10.34
C PRO A 97 -1.29 16.90 -9.28
N LEU A 98 -1.26 17.56 -8.11
CA LEU A 98 -0.35 17.26 -7.02
C LEU A 98 -0.99 16.30 -6.01
N VAL A 99 -0.96 15.01 -6.36
CA VAL A 99 -1.36 13.90 -5.49
C VAL A 99 -0.13 13.07 -5.17
N GLU A 100 0.21 12.91 -3.88
CA GLU A 100 1.34 12.11 -3.39
C GLU A 100 0.80 10.85 -2.67
N PRO A 101 0.67 9.70 -3.36
CA PRO A 101 0.29 8.44 -2.73
C PRO A 101 1.35 7.97 -1.73
N LEU A 102 0.90 7.56 -0.54
CA LEU A 102 1.74 6.97 0.50
C LEU A 102 1.59 5.44 0.55
N SER A 103 0.38 4.97 0.32
CA SER A 103 -0.02 3.55 0.29
C SER A 103 -1.23 3.36 -0.63
N LEU A 104 -1.83 2.16 -0.63
CA LEU A 104 -3.07 1.90 -1.40
C LEU A 104 -4.27 2.71 -0.89
N ASP A 105 -4.29 3.06 0.38
CA ASP A 105 -5.39 3.71 1.08
C ASP A 105 -5.14 5.16 1.47
N GLU A 106 -3.94 5.69 1.22
CA GLU A 106 -3.52 6.96 1.79
C GLU A 106 -2.77 7.84 0.79
N ALA A 107 -3.09 9.13 0.77
CA ALA A 107 -2.41 10.11 -0.07
C ALA A 107 -2.53 11.54 0.47
N PHE A 108 -1.54 12.36 0.15
CA PHE A 108 -1.63 13.82 0.25
C PHE A 108 -2.11 14.44 -1.06
N VAL A 109 -2.85 15.54 -0.96
CA VAL A 109 -3.28 16.35 -2.09
C VAL A 109 -3.08 17.82 -1.78
N ASP A 110 -2.50 18.56 -2.72
CA ASP A 110 -2.43 20.02 -2.66
C ASP A 110 -3.65 20.60 -3.39
N LEU A 111 -4.69 20.97 -2.63
CA LEU A 111 -5.95 21.46 -3.21
C LEU A 111 -5.81 22.81 -3.90
N GLU A 112 -4.87 23.63 -3.44
CA GLU A 112 -4.61 24.95 -3.99
C GLU A 112 -3.97 24.85 -5.38
N ALA A 113 -3.01 23.95 -5.55
CA ALA A 113 -2.39 23.67 -6.85
C ALA A 113 -3.38 23.15 -7.92
N GLY A 114 -4.48 22.52 -7.49
CA GLY A 114 -5.55 22.08 -8.38
C GLY A 114 -6.68 23.10 -8.56
N GLY A 115 -6.64 24.24 -7.85
CA GLY A 115 -7.74 25.21 -7.84
C GLY A 115 -9.01 24.71 -7.13
N ALA A 116 -8.93 23.61 -6.38
CA ALA A 116 -10.07 23.02 -5.68
C ALA A 116 -10.40 23.74 -4.37
N ALA A 117 -9.43 24.41 -3.76
CA ALA A 117 -9.62 25.23 -2.55
C ALA A 117 -8.52 26.29 -2.38
N TRP A 118 -8.86 27.41 -1.75
CA TRP A 118 -7.92 28.52 -1.44
C TRP A 118 -8.14 29.10 -0.03
N ASP A 119 -9.15 28.62 0.70
CA ASP A 119 -9.50 29.03 2.06
C ASP A 119 -10.08 27.84 2.85
N ALA A 120 -10.40 28.04 4.13
CA ALA A 120 -10.92 26.99 5.00
C ALA A 120 -12.32 26.49 4.58
N GLU A 121 -13.17 27.35 4.03
CA GLU A 121 -14.54 27.01 3.61
C GLU A 121 -14.50 26.10 2.37
N SER A 122 -13.79 26.52 1.32
CA SER A 122 -13.59 25.74 0.10
C SER A 122 -12.88 24.41 0.37
N ALA A 123 -11.88 24.38 1.24
CA ALA A 123 -11.19 23.15 1.63
C ALA A 123 -12.13 22.16 2.33
N ARG A 124 -12.96 22.63 3.27
CA ARG A 124 -13.96 21.79 3.95
C ARG A 124 -15.00 21.24 2.99
N LEU A 125 -15.45 22.06 2.04
CA LEU A 125 -16.38 21.63 1.00
C LEU A 125 -15.76 20.54 0.11
N ALA A 126 -14.53 20.74 -0.35
CA ALA A 126 -13.80 19.75 -1.16
C ALA A 126 -13.64 18.42 -0.42
N GLY A 127 -13.18 18.44 0.82
CA GLY A 127 -13.04 17.22 1.64
C GLY A 127 -14.36 16.52 1.93
N THR A 128 -15.45 17.28 2.15
CA THR A 128 -16.79 16.69 2.37
C THR A 128 -17.34 16.02 1.12
N ARG A 129 -17.19 16.67 -0.04
CA ARG A 129 -17.59 16.10 -1.35
C ARG A 129 -16.78 14.84 -1.66
N LEU A 130 -15.45 14.89 -1.51
CA LEU A 130 -14.57 13.75 -1.72
C LEU A 130 -15.01 12.52 -0.91
N ARG A 131 -15.34 12.71 0.38
CA ARG A 131 -15.82 11.60 1.23
C ARG A 131 -17.13 11.00 0.73
N ALA A 132 -18.07 11.84 0.30
CA ALA A 132 -19.33 11.38 -0.29
C ALA A 132 -19.10 10.62 -1.60
N ASP A 133 -18.21 11.12 -2.46
CA ASP A 133 -17.88 10.49 -3.75
C ASP A 133 -17.19 9.14 -3.55
N ILE A 134 -16.23 9.05 -2.61
CA ILE A 134 -15.59 7.78 -2.23
C ILE A 134 -16.64 6.78 -1.78
N ARG A 135 -17.57 7.18 -0.91
CA ARG A 135 -18.65 6.31 -0.43
C ARG A 135 -19.55 5.85 -1.58
N ALA A 136 -19.87 6.74 -2.52
CA ALA A 136 -20.70 6.43 -3.67
C ALA A 136 -20.04 5.40 -4.61
N VAL A 137 -18.75 5.55 -4.93
CA VAL A 137 -18.08 4.69 -5.93
C VAL A 137 -17.45 3.42 -5.37
N THR A 138 -17.19 3.38 -4.06
CA THR A 138 -16.53 2.23 -3.41
C THR A 138 -17.41 1.52 -2.39
N GLY A 139 -18.44 2.18 -1.84
CA GLY A 139 -19.20 1.69 -0.70
C GLY A 139 -18.42 1.71 0.62
N LEU A 140 -17.18 2.23 0.63
CA LEU A 140 -16.31 2.34 1.79
C LEU A 140 -16.22 3.80 2.28
N THR A 141 -15.64 4.01 3.46
CA THR A 141 -15.43 5.35 4.03
C THR A 141 -13.94 5.67 4.09
N GLY A 142 -13.63 6.96 4.10
CA GLY A 142 -12.30 7.48 4.32
C GLY A 142 -12.36 8.72 5.20
N SER A 143 -11.33 8.89 6.00
CA SER A 143 -11.18 10.00 6.93
C SER A 143 -10.24 11.04 6.32
N VAL A 144 -10.61 12.32 6.47
CA VAL A 144 -9.92 13.45 5.82
C VAL A 144 -9.35 14.41 6.86
N GLY A 145 -8.09 14.79 6.68
CA GLY A 145 -7.46 15.89 7.39
C GLY A 145 -7.13 17.04 6.46
N LEU A 146 -7.45 18.26 6.87
CA LEU A 146 -7.15 19.50 6.13
C LEU A 146 -6.27 20.39 7.01
N ALA A 147 -5.13 20.85 6.51
CA ALA A 147 -4.23 21.71 7.27
C ALA A 147 -3.28 22.51 6.35
N ALA A 148 -2.48 23.38 6.96
CA ALA A 148 -1.47 24.17 6.24
C ALA A 148 -0.23 23.36 5.81
N SER A 149 -0.05 22.14 6.33
CA SER A 149 1.11 21.28 6.04
C SER A 149 0.76 19.79 6.01
N LYS A 150 1.63 18.97 5.38
CA LYS A 150 1.46 17.52 5.26
C LYS A 150 1.38 16.84 6.63
N MET A 151 2.31 17.13 7.53
CA MET A 151 2.29 16.56 8.88
C MET A 151 0.96 16.76 9.59
N LEU A 152 0.45 18.00 9.60
CA LEU A 152 -0.78 18.33 10.31
C LEU A 152 -2.02 17.76 9.63
N ALA A 153 -2.08 17.74 8.30
CA ALA A 153 -3.15 17.10 7.56
C ALA A 153 -3.22 15.59 7.90
N LYS A 154 -2.07 14.91 7.96
CA LYS A 154 -2.02 13.50 8.38
C LYS A 154 -2.55 13.31 9.81
N ILE A 155 -2.07 14.11 10.77
CA ILE A 155 -2.57 14.09 12.16
C ILE A 155 -4.08 14.36 12.23
N GLY A 156 -4.57 15.33 11.44
CA GLY A 156 -5.98 15.65 11.32
C GLY A 156 -6.81 14.46 10.87
N SER A 157 -6.37 13.76 9.82
CA SER A 157 -7.09 12.58 9.30
C SER A 157 -7.14 11.43 10.30
N GLU A 158 -6.07 11.17 11.07
CA GLU A 158 -6.05 10.13 12.09
C GLU A 158 -7.03 10.46 13.23
N ARG A 159 -7.09 11.73 13.63
CA ARG A 159 -8.07 12.22 14.62
C ARG A 159 -9.50 12.23 14.10
N ALA A 160 -9.68 12.22 12.79
CA ALA A 160 -10.99 12.18 12.15
C ALA A 160 -11.56 10.76 12.07
N LYS A 161 -10.76 9.71 12.33
CA LYS A 161 -11.22 8.32 12.20
C LYS A 161 -12.22 7.93 13.29
N PRO A 162 -13.25 7.12 12.97
CA PRO A 162 -13.65 6.70 11.61
C PRO A 162 -14.56 7.71 10.91
N ASP A 163 -14.57 7.68 9.57
CA ASP A 163 -15.52 8.39 8.70
C ASP A 163 -15.74 9.86 9.06
N GLY A 164 -14.64 10.58 9.30
CA GLY A 164 -14.68 11.99 9.70
C GLY A 164 -13.88 12.92 8.82
N LEU A 165 -14.02 14.21 9.12
CA LEU A 165 -13.20 15.26 8.55
C LEU A 165 -12.76 16.21 9.66
N VAL A 166 -11.46 16.43 9.79
CA VAL A 166 -10.89 17.44 10.70
C VAL A 166 -10.14 18.47 9.88
N LEU A 167 -10.42 19.74 10.13
CA LEU A 167 -9.70 20.87 9.58
C LEU A 167 -8.95 21.56 10.72
N ILE A 168 -7.65 21.75 10.56
CA ILE A 168 -6.77 22.46 11.49
C ILE A 168 -6.55 23.86 10.92
N GLU A 169 -7.13 24.86 11.58
CA GLU A 169 -7.04 26.25 11.13
C GLU A 169 -5.60 26.77 11.28
N PRO A 170 -5.08 27.50 10.27
CA PRO A 170 -3.78 28.15 10.37
C PRO A 170 -3.69 29.07 11.61
N GLY A 171 -2.61 28.96 12.36
CA GLY A 171 -2.40 29.67 13.63
C GLY A 171 -2.87 28.91 14.88
N THR A 172 -3.55 27.76 14.75
CA THR A 172 -3.98 26.93 15.90
C THR A 172 -3.09 25.70 16.15
N GLU A 173 -2.07 25.49 15.32
CA GLU A 173 -1.34 24.24 15.20
C GLU A 173 -0.59 23.89 16.48
N ARG A 174 0.15 24.84 17.06
CA ARG A 174 0.93 24.63 18.28
C ARG A 174 0.06 24.25 19.47
N ALA A 175 -1.05 24.98 19.66
CA ALA A 175 -2.00 24.69 20.73
C ALA A 175 -2.65 23.31 20.56
N LEU A 176 -2.90 22.90 19.32
CA LEU A 176 -3.42 21.57 19.02
C LEU A 176 -2.39 20.46 19.26
N LEU A 177 -1.13 20.68 18.88
CA LEU A 177 -0.07 19.68 18.96
C LEU A 177 0.46 19.47 20.38
N GLY A 178 0.69 20.55 21.13
CA GLY A 178 1.37 20.53 22.44
C GLY A 178 0.93 19.38 23.38
N PRO A 179 -0.37 19.19 23.66
CA PRO A 179 -0.82 18.17 24.60
C PRO A 179 -0.81 16.74 24.04
N LEU A 180 -0.53 16.54 22.75
CA LEU A 180 -0.53 15.21 22.14
C LEU A 180 0.72 14.42 22.55
N SER A 181 0.59 13.09 22.54
CA SER A 181 1.75 12.22 22.76
C SER A 181 2.80 12.42 21.67
N VAL A 182 4.08 12.30 22.01
CA VAL A 182 5.18 12.30 21.03
C VAL A 182 4.97 11.27 19.90
N ARG A 183 4.27 10.16 20.19
CA ARG A 183 3.96 9.10 19.20
C ARG A 183 2.97 9.55 18.11
N THR A 184 2.32 10.69 18.27
CA THR A 184 1.47 11.28 17.23
C THR A 184 2.30 11.90 16.11
N LEU A 185 3.55 12.30 16.37
CA LEU A 185 4.41 12.88 15.34
C LEU A 185 4.90 11.80 14.36
N PRO A 186 4.78 12.02 13.03
CA PRO A 186 5.32 11.11 12.04
C PRO A 186 6.81 10.85 12.24
N GLY A 187 7.22 9.58 12.20
CA GLY A 187 8.61 9.18 12.42
C GLY A 187 8.95 8.80 13.87
N VAL A 188 8.04 9.04 14.84
CA VAL A 188 8.22 8.58 16.22
C VAL A 188 7.59 7.19 16.40
N GLY A 189 8.36 6.16 16.02
CA GLY A 189 8.00 4.75 16.28
C GLY A 189 8.20 4.33 17.75
N PRO A 190 7.88 3.06 18.11
CA PRO A 190 8.04 2.56 19.48
C PRO A 190 9.44 2.76 20.07
N ALA A 191 10.49 2.52 19.28
CA ALA A 191 11.88 2.68 19.71
C ALA A 191 12.23 4.14 20.06
N THR A 192 11.93 5.07 19.15
CA THR A 192 12.12 6.52 19.38
C THR A 192 11.27 7.01 20.55
N GLY A 193 10.00 6.58 20.61
CA GLY A 193 9.10 6.90 21.72
C GLY A 193 9.64 6.42 23.07
N ASP A 194 10.23 5.23 23.14
CA ASP A 194 10.88 4.74 24.36
C ASP A 194 12.15 5.51 24.72
N HIS A 195 12.93 5.98 23.73
CA HIS A 195 14.08 6.85 24.00
C HIS A 195 13.65 8.19 24.62
N LEU A 196 12.65 8.85 24.02
CA LEU A 196 12.08 10.10 24.54
C LEU A 196 11.47 9.90 25.93
N ARG A 197 10.69 8.83 26.12
CA ARG A 197 10.08 8.50 27.41
C ARG A 197 11.12 8.28 28.52
N ARG A 198 12.26 7.65 28.21
CA ARG A 198 13.36 7.48 29.20
C ARG A 198 14.02 8.81 29.56
N ALA A 199 13.95 9.81 28.68
CA ALA A 199 14.37 11.18 28.95
C ALA A 199 13.29 12.04 29.64
N GLY A 200 12.13 11.46 29.98
CA GLY A 200 11.02 12.18 30.60
C GLY A 200 10.16 12.98 29.62
N ILE A 201 10.32 12.76 28.31
CA ILE A 201 9.58 13.44 27.25
C ILE A 201 8.44 12.53 26.75
N HIS A 202 7.21 12.94 27.00
CA HIS A 202 5.96 12.23 26.76
C HIS A 202 5.04 12.97 25.79
N THR A 203 5.05 14.30 25.82
CA THR A 203 4.20 15.16 24.99
C THR A 203 4.99 15.93 23.93
N VAL A 204 4.28 16.45 22.93
CA VAL A 204 4.89 17.29 21.90
C VAL A 204 5.37 18.63 22.46
N GLU A 205 4.67 19.18 23.47
CA GLU A 205 5.12 20.41 24.13
C GLU A 205 6.44 20.20 24.86
N GLU A 206 6.61 19.08 25.56
CA GLU A 206 7.86 18.72 26.23
C GLU A 206 9.03 18.56 25.24
N ILE A 207 8.78 18.14 23.98
CA ILE A 207 9.81 18.18 22.93
C ILE A 207 10.24 19.62 22.65
N ALA A 208 9.28 20.52 22.49
CA ALA A 208 9.55 21.92 22.18
C ALA A 208 10.32 22.61 23.33
N GLU A 209 9.96 22.30 24.58
CA GLU A 209 10.63 22.79 25.79
C GLU A 209 12.05 22.23 25.96
N ALA A 210 12.26 20.95 25.62
CA ALA A 210 13.59 20.33 25.68
C ALA A 210 14.61 21.01 24.75
N GLY A 211 14.15 21.58 23.64
CA GLY A 211 14.99 22.30 22.69
C GLY A 211 15.70 21.40 21.68
N GLU A 212 16.21 22.02 20.63
CA GLU A 212 16.81 21.32 19.49
C GLU A 212 18.09 20.56 19.85
N ASP A 213 18.98 21.17 20.62
CA ASP A 213 20.27 20.59 21.01
C ASP A 213 20.10 19.29 21.79
N GLU A 214 19.11 19.24 22.69
CA GLU A 214 18.79 18.05 23.47
C GLU A 214 18.26 16.93 22.58
N LEU A 215 17.36 17.25 21.63
CA LEU A 215 16.86 16.26 20.67
C LEU A 215 17.95 15.74 19.74
N VAL A 216 18.86 16.59 19.28
CA VAL A 216 20.02 16.19 18.48
C VAL A 216 20.94 15.28 19.28
N ARG A 217 21.15 15.56 20.57
CA ARG A 217 21.95 14.71 21.46
C ARG A 217 21.31 13.34 21.68
N LEU A 218 19.98 13.28 21.86
CA LEU A 218 19.25 12.04 22.12
C LEU A 218 19.07 11.16 20.87
N LEU A 219 18.81 11.78 19.72
CA LEU A 219 18.32 11.10 18.51
C LEU A 219 19.27 11.19 17.31
N GLY A 220 20.37 11.94 17.45
CA GLY A 220 21.29 12.27 16.37
C GLY A 220 20.79 13.45 15.53
N LYS A 221 21.73 14.08 14.79
CA LYS A 221 21.50 15.34 14.06
C LYS A 221 20.24 15.34 13.20
N ALA A 222 20.18 14.44 12.21
CA ALA A 222 19.10 14.46 11.23
C ALA A 222 17.71 14.26 11.85
N HIS A 223 17.58 13.31 12.78
CA HIS A 223 16.29 13.01 13.39
C HIS A 223 15.91 14.04 14.47
N GLY A 224 16.88 14.51 15.26
CA GLY A 224 16.68 15.53 16.28
C GLY A 224 16.19 16.86 15.70
N HIS A 225 16.87 17.37 14.67
CA HIS A 225 16.45 18.58 13.95
C HIS A 225 15.03 18.45 13.39
N ALA A 226 14.75 17.34 12.68
CA ALA A 226 13.44 17.11 12.08
C ALA A 226 12.32 17.02 13.13
N LEU A 227 12.57 16.31 14.23
CA LEU A 227 11.57 16.13 15.28
C LEU A 227 11.29 17.44 16.03
N TYR A 228 12.31 18.26 16.28
CA TYR A 228 12.16 19.57 16.91
C TYR A 228 11.31 20.51 16.03
N ALA A 229 11.61 20.59 14.73
CA ALA A 229 10.82 21.38 13.79
C ALA A 229 9.34 20.93 13.76
N MET A 230 9.09 19.62 13.72
CA MET A 230 7.73 19.07 13.77
C MET A 230 7.00 19.41 15.06
N ALA A 231 7.67 19.40 16.22
CA ALA A 231 7.07 19.80 17.47
C ALA A 231 6.63 21.27 17.44
N LEU A 232 7.38 22.13 16.75
CA LEU A 232 7.02 23.52 16.50
C LEU A 232 5.98 23.74 15.39
N ALA A 233 5.31 22.67 14.94
CA ALA A 233 4.37 22.68 13.81
C ALA A 233 4.98 23.07 12.46
N HIS A 234 6.32 23.08 12.35
CA HIS A 234 7.01 23.43 11.11
C HIS A 234 7.22 22.21 10.22
N ASP A 235 6.52 22.22 9.08
CA ASP A 235 6.69 21.25 7.99
C ASP A 235 6.51 21.96 6.64
N GLU A 236 7.62 22.21 5.96
CA GLU A 236 7.66 22.90 4.66
C GLU A 236 7.69 21.94 3.46
N ARG A 237 7.60 20.62 3.70
CA ARG A 237 7.68 19.65 2.60
C ARG A 237 6.46 19.83 1.68
N PRO A 238 6.67 20.07 0.37
CA PRO A 238 5.58 20.17 -0.59
C PRO A 238 4.94 18.79 -0.83
N VAL A 239 3.73 18.78 -1.36
CA VAL A 239 3.13 17.58 -1.95
C VAL A 239 3.84 17.32 -3.28
N VAL A 240 4.37 16.10 -3.47
CA VAL A 240 5.14 15.72 -4.64
C VAL A 240 4.42 14.59 -5.38
N ALA A 241 4.00 14.85 -6.62
CA ALA A 241 3.22 13.89 -7.40
C ALA A 241 4.00 12.63 -7.79
N GLU A 242 5.28 12.79 -8.13
CA GLU A 242 6.13 11.71 -8.61
C GLU A 242 7.30 11.49 -7.67
N ARG A 243 7.51 10.24 -7.27
CA ARG A 243 8.70 9.82 -6.54
C ARG A 243 9.35 8.68 -7.28
N GLU A 244 10.56 8.92 -7.76
CA GLU A 244 11.39 7.86 -8.33
C GLU A 244 11.66 6.77 -7.28
N ALA A 245 11.43 5.52 -7.68
CA ALA A 245 11.79 4.38 -6.87
C ALA A 245 13.31 4.37 -6.66
N LYS A 246 13.76 4.15 -5.42
CA LYS A 246 15.20 4.07 -5.10
C LYS A 246 15.75 2.65 -5.17
N SER A 247 14.85 1.68 -5.03
CA SER A 247 15.17 0.26 -5.02
C SER A 247 13.93 -0.58 -5.33
N VAL A 248 14.14 -1.75 -5.95
CA VAL A 248 13.14 -2.80 -6.11
C VAL A 248 13.62 -4.01 -5.32
N SER A 249 12.79 -4.59 -4.47
CA SER A 249 13.16 -5.78 -3.70
C SER A 249 12.00 -6.75 -3.50
N VAL A 250 12.36 -7.99 -3.25
CA VAL A 250 11.44 -9.09 -2.91
C VAL A 250 12.03 -9.84 -1.73
N GLU A 251 11.21 -10.10 -0.71
CA GLU A 251 11.62 -10.89 0.45
C GLU A 251 10.49 -11.77 0.92
N ASP A 252 10.85 -12.97 1.40
CA ASP A 252 9.92 -13.92 1.97
C ASP A 252 10.41 -14.34 3.37
N THR A 253 9.49 -14.35 4.34
CA THR A 253 9.71 -14.98 5.64
C THR A 253 9.14 -16.39 5.61
N TYR A 254 9.96 -17.39 5.92
CA TYR A 254 9.55 -18.79 5.87
C TYR A 254 8.86 -19.21 7.17
N ASP A 255 7.88 -20.11 7.08
CA ASP A 255 7.14 -20.64 8.24
C ASP A 255 8.06 -21.37 9.23
N VAL A 256 9.05 -22.09 8.70
CA VAL A 256 10.09 -22.80 9.44
C VAL A 256 11.44 -22.33 8.93
N ASP A 257 12.41 -22.17 9.84
CA ASP A 257 13.76 -21.75 9.47
C ASP A 257 14.42 -22.78 8.55
N ILE A 258 15.01 -22.31 7.47
CA ILE A 258 15.69 -23.14 6.48
C ILE A 258 17.11 -23.40 6.96
N HIS A 259 17.45 -24.67 7.19
CA HIS A 259 18.79 -25.09 7.60
C HIS A 259 19.58 -25.73 6.44
N ASP A 260 18.88 -26.19 5.41
CA ASP A 260 19.50 -26.77 4.22
C ASP A 260 20.06 -25.67 3.31
N ARG A 261 21.38 -25.70 3.13
CA ARG A 261 22.12 -24.74 2.27
C ARG A 261 21.68 -24.81 0.81
N VAL A 262 21.37 -26.00 0.29
CA VAL A 262 20.90 -26.18 -1.09
C VAL A 262 19.56 -25.48 -1.26
N ARG A 263 18.64 -25.71 -0.32
CA ARG A 263 17.35 -25.02 -0.30
C ARG A 263 17.49 -23.49 -0.18
N VAL A 264 18.39 -22.99 0.66
CA VAL A 264 18.66 -21.54 0.76
C VAL A 264 19.11 -20.98 -0.59
N ALA A 265 20.03 -21.64 -1.29
CA ALA A 265 20.50 -21.20 -2.59
C ALA A 265 19.38 -21.16 -3.64
N LEU A 266 18.54 -22.21 -3.71
CA LEU A 266 17.38 -22.26 -4.61
C LEU A 266 16.38 -21.13 -4.32
N GLU A 267 16.15 -20.83 -3.05
CA GLU A 267 15.27 -19.74 -2.64
C GLU A 267 15.82 -18.36 -3.02
N VAL A 268 17.14 -18.14 -2.87
CA VAL A 268 17.78 -16.89 -3.34
C VAL A 268 17.64 -16.73 -4.85
N GLN A 269 17.85 -17.79 -5.64
CA GLN A 269 17.65 -17.76 -7.10
C GLN A 269 16.20 -17.40 -7.46
N ARG A 270 15.22 -18.06 -6.81
CA ARG A 270 13.80 -17.77 -7.02
C ARG A 270 13.44 -16.32 -6.67
N LEU A 271 14.01 -15.78 -5.58
CA LEU A 271 13.80 -14.39 -5.18
C LEU A 271 14.46 -13.41 -6.14
N ALA A 272 15.64 -13.73 -6.68
CA ALA A 272 16.30 -12.95 -7.72
C ALA A 272 15.45 -12.88 -8.99
N ASP A 273 14.90 -14.01 -9.46
CA ASP A 273 14.02 -14.05 -10.63
C ASP A 273 12.76 -13.21 -10.45
N ARG A 274 12.13 -13.31 -9.26
CA ARG A 274 10.99 -12.45 -8.90
C ARG A 274 11.36 -10.97 -8.84
N CYS A 275 12.55 -10.66 -8.33
CA CYS A 275 13.05 -9.28 -8.27
C CYS A 275 13.25 -8.73 -9.68
N VAL A 276 13.85 -9.51 -10.58
CA VAL A 276 14.04 -9.17 -12.01
C VAL A 276 12.69 -8.98 -12.71
N GLY A 277 11.72 -9.88 -12.48
CA GLY A 277 10.38 -9.72 -13.02
C GLY A 277 9.71 -8.41 -12.60
N ARG A 278 9.88 -7.99 -11.34
CA ARG A 278 9.41 -6.68 -10.86
C ARG A 278 10.17 -5.51 -11.48
N LEU A 279 11.49 -5.64 -11.59
CA LEU A 279 12.37 -4.62 -12.15
C LEU A 279 12.00 -4.34 -13.62
N ARG A 280 11.87 -5.40 -14.43
CA ARG A 280 11.42 -5.35 -15.83
C ARG A 280 9.99 -4.85 -15.98
N GLY A 281 9.08 -5.32 -15.13
CA GLY A 281 7.69 -4.84 -15.13
C GLY A 281 7.56 -3.34 -14.83
N ALA A 282 8.56 -2.75 -14.16
CA ALA A 282 8.66 -1.32 -13.93
C ALA A 282 9.47 -0.56 -15.00
N GLY A 283 10.03 -1.24 -16.01
CA GLY A 283 10.89 -0.63 -17.03
C GLY A 283 12.24 -0.14 -16.49
N LEU A 284 12.70 -0.70 -15.37
CA LEU A 284 13.90 -0.27 -14.67
C LEU A 284 15.04 -1.26 -14.88
N SER A 285 16.25 -0.80 -14.64
CA SER A 285 17.47 -1.58 -14.45
C SER A 285 18.17 -1.07 -13.18
N GLY A 286 19.17 -1.76 -12.66
CA GLY A 286 19.94 -1.21 -11.54
C GLY A 286 21.29 -1.87 -11.33
N ARG A 287 22.18 -1.18 -10.62
CA ARG A 287 23.59 -1.56 -10.53
C ARG A 287 24.00 -2.24 -9.23
N THR A 288 23.24 -2.05 -8.16
CA THR A 288 23.62 -2.56 -6.83
C THR A 288 22.67 -3.65 -6.39
N ILE A 289 23.15 -4.90 -6.39
CA ILE A 289 22.43 -6.07 -5.92
C ILE A 289 22.61 -6.16 -4.41
N VAL A 290 21.53 -6.44 -3.70
CA VAL A 290 21.48 -6.52 -2.24
C VAL A 290 20.88 -7.86 -1.85
N LEU A 291 21.59 -8.60 -1.00
CA LEU A 291 21.09 -9.79 -0.32
C LEU A 291 20.81 -9.44 1.14
N LYS A 292 19.61 -9.78 1.60
CA LYS A 292 19.17 -9.66 2.99
C LYS A 292 18.90 -11.05 3.55
N VAL A 293 19.51 -11.36 4.68
CA VAL A 293 19.32 -12.63 5.40
C VAL A 293 18.95 -12.30 6.84
N ARG A 294 17.78 -12.74 7.29
CA ARG A 294 17.42 -12.73 8.71
C ARG A 294 17.57 -14.12 9.29
N ARG A 295 18.22 -14.21 10.44
CA ARG A 295 18.43 -15.45 11.19
C ARG A 295 17.26 -15.71 12.17
N TYR A 296 17.26 -16.89 12.79
CA TYR A 296 16.27 -17.31 13.78
C TYR A 296 16.14 -16.35 14.97
N ASP A 297 17.25 -15.72 15.37
CA ASP A 297 17.35 -14.74 16.47
C ASP A 297 16.94 -13.32 16.07
N PHE A 298 16.36 -13.14 14.87
CA PHE A 298 15.99 -11.86 14.27
C PHE A 298 17.17 -10.95 13.87
N SER A 299 18.42 -11.34 14.09
CA SER A 299 19.56 -10.62 13.54
C SER A 299 19.48 -10.59 12.02
N THR A 300 19.71 -9.41 11.43
CA THR A 300 19.61 -9.18 9.99
C THR A 300 20.99 -8.85 9.43
N LEU A 301 21.45 -9.66 8.49
CA LEU A 301 22.66 -9.44 7.72
C LEU A 301 22.28 -8.92 6.33
N THR A 302 22.92 -7.84 5.91
CA THR A 302 22.81 -7.31 4.55
C THR A 302 24.17 -7.36 3.89
N ARG A 303 24.21 -7.82 2.65
CA ARG A 303 25.37 -7.82 1.77
C ARG A 303 24.98 -7.17 0.46
N SER A 304 25.89 -6.43 -0.16
CA SER A 304 25.62 -5.80 -1.44
C SER A 304 26.85 -5.81 -2.34
N GLU A 305 26.61 -5.94 -3.64
CA GLU A 305 27.62 -5.83 -4.69
C GLU A 305 27.16 -4.77 -5.69
N THR A 306 28.03 -3.84 -6.04
CA THR A 306 27.76 -2.85 -7.09
C THR A 306 28.52 -3.22 -8.36
N LEU A 307 27.76 -3.44 -9.43
CA LEU A 307 28.27 -3.79 -10.75
C LEU A 307 28.77 -2.55 -11.52
N ARG A 308 29.49 -2.80 -12.62
CA ARG A 308 30.03 -1.75 -13.50
C ARG A 308 28.95 -0.92 -14.20
N GLY A 309 27.84 -1.54 -14.55
CA GLY A 309 26.69 -0.92 -15.19
C GLY A 309 25.38 -1.39 -14.56
N PRO A 310 24.28 -0.65 -14.76
CA PRO A 310 22.96 -1.13 -14.39
C PRO A 310 22.59 -2.34 -15.27
N THR A 311 21.90 -3.31 -14.69
CA THR A 311 21.45 -4.51 -15.40
C THR A 311 20.05 -4.90 -14.95
N ASP A 312 19.33 -5.57 -15.83
CA ASP A 312 18.10 -6.30 -15.53
C ASP A 312 18.22 -7.77 -15.94
N ASP A 313 19.44 -8.25 -16.24
CA ASP A 313 19.69 -9.62 -16.66
C ASP A 313 19.49 -10.59 -15.48
N PRO A 314 18.54 -11.56 -15.59
CA PRO A 314 18.33 -12.57 -14.57
C PRO A 314 19.60 -13.36 -14.22
N ALA A 315 20.44 -13.69 -15.20
CA ALA A 315 21.66 -14.46 -14.97
C ALA A 315 22.65 -13.69 -14.11
N VAL A 316 22.91 -12.43 -14.46
CA VAL A 316 23.85 -11.55 -13.74
C VAL A 316 23.37 -11.32 -12.30
N ILE A 317 22.08 -11.04 -12.11
CA ILE A 317 21.51 -10.78 -10.77
C ILE A 317 21.52 -12.06 -9.92
N ARG A 318 21.20 -13.23 -10.49
CA ARG A 318 21.28 -14.52 -9.78
C ARG A 318 22.72 -14.81 -9.33
N GLU A 319 23.69 -14.63 -10.22
CA GLU A 319 25.10 -14.91 -9.93
C GLU A 319 25.63 -13.97 -8.84
N ALA A 320 25.34 -12.67 -8.92
CA ALA A 320 25.70 -11.71 -7.89
C ALA A 320 25.04 -12.05 -6.54
N ALA A 321 23.76 -12.41 -6.53
CA ALA A 321 23.07 -12.81 -5.31
C ALA A 321 23.67 -14.10 -4.69
N ALA A 322 24.10 -15.06 -5.52
CA ALA A 322 24.78 -16.26 -5.08
C ALA A 322 26.16 -15.96 -4.45
N ARG A 323 26.98 -15.11 -5.08
CA ARG A 323 28.26 -14.65 -4.49
C ARG A 323 28.05 -13.96 -3.15
N LEU A 324 27.02 -13.13 -3.04
CA LEU A 324 26.68 -12.47 -1.78
C LEU A 324 26.26 -13.48 -0.70
N LEU A 325 25.56 -14.55 -1.08
CA LEU A 325 25.16 -15.62 -0.17
C LEU A 325 26.37 -16.39 0.38
N ASP A 326 27.39 -16.65 -0.44
CA ASP A 326 28.61 -17.34 0.00
C ASP A 326 29.36 -16.58 1.12
N SER A 327 29.17 -15.26 1.20
CA SER A 327 29.74 -14.41 2.26
C SER A 327 28.92 -14.39 3.57
N VAL A 328 27.81 -15.14 3.64
CA VAL A 328 26.89 -15.17 4.77
C VAL A 328 26.87 -16.54 5.42
N ASP A 329 27.13 -16.61 6.72
CA ASP A 329 26.93 -17.84 7.47
C ASP A 329 25.42 -18.07 7.73
N THR A 330 24.92 -19.17 7.18
CA THR A 330 23.52 -19.62 7.24
C THR A 330 23.31 -20.82 8.18
N THR A 331 24.36 -21.27 8.88
CA THR A 331 24.38 -22.53 9.65
C THR A 331 23.38 -22.52 10.81
N GLY A 332 23.10 -21.35 11.41
CA GLY A 332 22.11 -21.20 12.48
C GLY A 332 20.64 -21.26 12.03
N GLY A 333 20.38 -21.46 10.74
CA GLY A 333 19.04 -21.43 10.16
C GLY A 333 18.63 -20.03 9.69
N VAL A 334 17.98 -20.00 8.53
CA VAL A 334 17.54 -18.79 7.84
C VAL A 334 16.03 -18.61 7.97
N ARG A 335 15.63 -17.47 8.53
CA ARG A 335 14.25 -17.09 8.77
C ARG A 335 13.62 -16.33 7.61
N LEU A 336 14.36 -15.41 7.01
CA LEU A 336 13.93 -14.58 5.87
C LEU A 336 15.09 -14.42 4.91
N LEU A 337 14.77 -14.54 3.61
CA LEU A 337 15.65 -14.19 2.51
C LEU A 337 15.03 -13.05 1.72
N GLY A 338 15.85 -12.11 1.27
CA GLY A 338 15.44 -11.03 0.40
C GLY A 338 16.52 -10.71 -0.62
N VAL A 339 16.10 -10.48 -1.86
CA VAL A 339 16.96 -9.96 -2.94
C VAL A 339 16.40 -8.62 -3.37
N GLY A 340 17.28 -7.64 -3.55
CA GLY A 340 16.92 -6.33 -4.04
C GLY A 340 17.94 -5.76 -4.99
N VAL A 341 17.50 -4.79 -5.78
CA VAL A 341 18.32 -4.01 -6.70
C VAL A 341 18.11 -2.53 -6.38
N SER A 342 19.19 -1.77 -6.36
CA SER A 342 19.22 -0.32 -6.08
C SER A 342 20.19 0.40 -7.02
N GLY A 343 20.23 1.73 -6.94
CA GLY A 343 20.92 2.53 -7.96
C GLY A 343 20.22 2.34 -9.30
N LEU A 344 18.90 2.55 -9.29
CA LEU A 344 18.03 2.28 -10.42
C LEU A 344 18.28 3.31 -11.53
N ALA A 345 18.12 2.86 -12.76
CA ALA A 345 18.15 3.68 -13.97
C ALA A 345 17.06 3.19 -14.92
N ASP A 346 16.56 4.09 -15.76
CA ASP A 346 15.69 3.70 -16.88
C ASP A 346 16.40 2.64 -17.72
N TYR A 347 15.64 1.66 -18.19
CA TYR A 347 16.17 0.58 -19.01
C TYR A 347 17.03 1.15 -20.14
N THR A 348 18.34 0.89 -20.06
CA THR A 348 19.29 1.18 -21.11
C THR A 348 19.62 -0.15 -21.76
N GLN A 349 19.22 -0.30 -23.03
CA GLN A 349 19.59 -1.44 -23.85
C GLN A 349 21.11 -1.62 -23.78
N GLU A 350 21.59 -2.76 -23.26
CA GLU A 350 23.02 -3.05 -23.24
C GLU A 350 23.55 -3.02 -24.68
N ASP A 351 24.65 -2.29 -24.86
CA ASP A 351 25.26 -2.03 -26.16
C ASP A 351 25.65 -3.36 -26.81
N LEU A 352 25.00 -3.71 -27.93
CA LEU A 352 25.15 -4.98 -28.65
C LEU A 352 26.62 -5.27 -29.05
N PHE A 353 27.47 -4.23 -29.03
CA PHE A 353 28.89 -4.30 -29.36
C PHE A 353 29.79 -4.77 -28.20
N ALA A 354 29.33 -4.79 -26.96
CA ALA A 354 30.12 -5.30 -25.83
C ALA A 354 30.29 -6.83 -25.85
N GLN A 355 29.31 -7.55 -26.40
CA GLN A 355 29.35 -9.02 -26.53
C GLN A 355 30.29 -9.48 -27.67
N ALA A 356 30.45 -8.67 -28.72
CA ALA A 356 31.35 -8.99 -29.83
C ALA A 356 32.85 -8.91 -29.45
N ALA A 357 33.21 -8.09 -28.46
CA ALA A 357 34.59 -7.96 -27.99
C ALA A 357 35.03 -9.11 -27.08
N GLY A 358 34.12 -9.73 -26.33
CA GLY A 358 34.41 -10.91 -25.51
C GLY A 358 34.58 -12.20 -26.34
N ALA A 359 33.80 -12.34 -27.42
CA ALA A 359 33.83 -13.51 -28.29
C ALA A 359 35.07 -13.62 -29.18
N GLN A 360 35.88 -12.56 -29.33
CA GLN A 360 37.12 -12.58 -30.11
C GLN A 360 38.37 -12.98 -29.31
N ALA A 361 38.26 -13.19 -27.99
CA ALA A 361 39.38 -13.58 -27.13
C ALA A 361 39.48 -15.11 -26.86
N GLU A 362 38.50 -15.92 -27.25
CA GLU A 362 38.46 -17.38 -26.97
C GLU A 362 38.44 -18.24 -28.26
N GLY A 363 38.97 -17.70 -29.36
CA GLY A 363 39.03 -18.38 -30.66
C GLY A 363 40.38 -19.04 -30.96
N ALA A 364 40.93 -19.86 -30.06
CA ALA A 364 42.07 -20.73 -30.39
C ALA A 364 42.24 -21.87 -29.38
N GLU A 365 41.53 -22.98 -29.59
CA GLU A 365 42.06 -24.36 -29.50
C GLU A 365 40.94 -25.35 -29.78
N GLY A 366 41.01 -25.99 -30.94
CA GLY A 366 40.03 -26.99 -31.38
C GLY A 366 40.38 -28.40 -30.88
N ARG A 367 39.35 -29.16 -30.50
CA ARG A 367 39.29 -30.63 -30.62
C ARG A 367 37.84 -31.02 -30.94
N GLY A 368 37.70 -31.87 -31.96
CA GLY A 368 36.44 -32.20 -32.64
C GLY A 368 35.47 -33.09 -31.85
N PRO A 369 34.25 -33.32 -32.39
CA PRO A 369 33.11 -33.86 -31.66
C PRO A 369 33.12 -35.39 -31.66
N ALA A 370 32.81 -35.99 -30.51
CA ALA A 370 32.40 -37.38 -30.40
C ALA A 370 30.86 -37.43 -30.32
N GLU A 371 30.26 -38.26 -31.16
CA GLU A 371 28.82 -38.55 -31.20
C GLU A 371 28.37 -39.24 -29.90
N GLU A 372 27.42 -38.65 -29.20
CA GLU A 372 26.57 -39.34 -28.22
C GLU A 372 25.10 -39.18 -28.61
N ARG A 373 24.39 -40.31 -28.56
CA ARG A 373 23.02 -40.52 -29.04
C ARG A 373 21.99 -39.80 -28.15
N PRO A 374 20.79 -39.48 -28.67
CA PRO A 374 19.77 -38.78 -27.89
C PRO A 374 19.15 -39.72 -26.85
N GLU A 375 19.28 -39.40 -25.57
CA GLU A 375 18.39 -39.94 -24.54
C GLU A 375 17.05 -39.20 -24.58
N GLU A 376 15.98 -39.97 -24.64
CA GLU A 376 14.59 -39.51 -24.66
C GLU A 376 14.26 -38.72 -23.38
N PRO A 377 13.41 -37.67 -23.45
CA PRO A 377 13.08 -36.87 -22.28
C PRO A 377 12.24 -37.72 -21.32
N ALA A 378 12.80 -38.05 -20.16
CA ALA A 378 12.03 -38.57 -19.05
C ALA A 378 10.91 -37.58 -18.72
N GLU A 379 9.67 -38.05 -18.84
CA GLU A 379 8.45 -37.33 -18.48
C GLU A 379 8.59 -36.74 -17.08
N GLN A 380 8.78 -35.42 -17.01
CA GLN A 380 8.66 -34.67 -15.78
C GLN A 380 7.20 -34.75 -15.35
N GLN A 381 6.91 -35.65 -14.41
CA GLN A 381 5.63 -35.64 -13.70
C GLN A 381 5.42 -34.24 -13.12
N PRO A 382 4.34 -33.54 -13.48
CA PRO A 382 4.05 -32.24 -12.91
C PRO A 382 3.90 -32.43 -11.40
N ALA A 383 4.75 -31.73 -10.64
CA ALA A 383 4.60 -31.65 -9.20
C ALA A 383 3.15 -31.23 -8.91
N HIS A 384 2.39 -32.13 -8.27
CA HIS A 384 1.02 -31.88 -7.84
C HIS A 384 0.99 -30.56 -7.07
N THR A 385 0.56 -29.49 -7.75
CA THR A 385 0.33 -28.22 -7.10
C THR A 385 -1.00 -28.40 -6.39
N GLU A 386 -0.97 -28.80 -5.12
CA GLU A 386 -2.18 -28.92 -4.30
C GLU A 386 -3.02 -27.65 -4.50
N ARG A 387 -4.26 -27.84 -4.96
CA ARG A 387 -5.20 -26.76 -5.21
C ARG A 387 -5.47 -26.01 -3.91
N ARG A 388 -4.88 -24.83 -3.73
CA ARG A 388 -5.08 -24.01 -2.52
C ARG A 388 -6.24 -23.06 -2.71
N LEU A 389 -7.21 -23.13 -1.79
CA LEU A 389 -8.33 -22.20 -1.65
C LEU A 389 -8.18 -21.45 -0.30
N PRO A 390 -7.49 -20.31 -0.26
CA PRO A 390 -7.23 -19.56 0.97
C PRO A 390 -8.48 -18.89 1.55
N ALA A 391 -8.54 -18.75 2.87
CA ALA A 391 -9.63 -18.05 3.55
C ALA A 391 -9.75 -16.60 3.05
N GLY A 392 -10.96 -16.20 2.67
CA GLY A 392 -11.30 -14.89 2.14
C GLY A 392 -11.39 -14.81 0.62
N HIS A 393 -10.76 -15.75 -0.12
CA HIS A 393 -10.78 -15.76 -1.58
C HIS A 393 -12.15 -16.17 -2.14
N ASP A 394 -12.48 -15.59 -3.29
CA ASP A 394 -13.73 -15.81 -3.99
C ASP A 394 -13.68 -17.09 -4.83
N VAL A 395 -14.81 -17.76 -4.90
CA VAL A 395 -15.03 -18.99 -5.66
C VAL A 395 -16.40 -18.94 -6.32
N ARG A 396 -16.57 -19.73 -7.37
CA ARG A 396 -17.87 -19.94 -8.02
C ARG A 396 -18.17 -21.43 -8.02
N HIS A 397 -19.39 -21.78 -7.67
CA HIS A 397 -19.91 -23.13 -7.78
C HIS A 397 -20.99 -23.18 -8.86
N ALA A 398 -21.01 -24.23 -9.69
CA ALA A 398 -21.98 -24.37 -10.79
C ALA A 398 -23.45 -24.25 -10.32
N GLU A 399 -23.81 -24.95 -9.23
CA GLU A 399 -25.16 -24.88 -8.63
C GLU A 399 -25.41 -23.62 -7.78
N TYR A 400 -24.47 -23.24 -6.90
CA TYR A 400 -24.71 -22.23 -5.85
C TYR A 400 -24.26 -20.82 -6.21
N GLY A 401 -23.62 -20.64 -7.37
CA GLY A 401 -23.12 -19.35 -7.83
C GLY A 401 -21.89 -18.87 -7.07
N HIS A 402 -21.77 -17.55 -6.92
CA HIS A 402 -20.60 -16.90 -6.31
C HIS A 402 -20.59 -17.02 -4.79
N GLY A 403 -19.41 -17.20 -4.22
CA GLY A 403 -19.19 -17.28 -2.79
C GLY A 403 -17.73 -17.06 -2.41
N TRP A 404 -17.43 -17.23 -1.15
CA TRP A 404 -16.08 -17.05 -0.63
C TRP A 404 -15.70 -18.14 0.37
N VAL A 405 -14.41 -18.44 0.41
CA VAL A 405 -13.84 -19.50 1.26
C VAL A 405 -13.75 -19.03 2.70
N GLN A 406 -14.49 -19.67 3.61
CA GLN A 406 -14.36 -19.42 5.05
C GLN A 406 -13.12 -20.08 5.64
N GLY A 407 -12.75 -21.25 5.11
CA GLY A 407 -11.58 -22.01 5.52
C GLY A 407 -11.38 -23.25 4.66
N SER A 408 -10.16 -23.76 4.65
CA SER A 408 -9.77 -24.99 3.97
C SER A 408 -8.82 -25.80 4.84
N GLY A 409 -8.90 -27.13 4.74
CA GLY A 409 -8.08 -28.05 5.50
C GLY A 409 -8.58 -29.49 5.38
N LEU A 410 -7.68 -30.46 5.61
CA LEU A 410 -8.00 -31.90 5.59
C LEU A 410 -8.71 -32.35 4.29
N GLY A 411 -8.30 -31.81 3.14
CA GLY A 411 -8.88 -32.11 1.83
C GLY A 411 -10.29 -31.54 1.60
N ARG A 412 -10.76 -30.63 2.46
CA ARG A 412 -12.08 -29.99 2.36
C ARG A 412 -11.98 -28.47 2.33
N VAL A 413 -13.01 -27.85 1.77
CA VAL A 413 -13.18 -26.40 1.72
C VAL A 413 -14.60 -26.02 2.14
N THR A 414 -14.71 -25.07 3.07
CA THR A 414 -15.99 -24.50 3.50
C THR A 414 -16.20 -23.16 2.82
N VAL A 415 -17.30 -23.04 2.08
CA VAL A 415 -17.64 -21.87 1.26
C VAL A 415 -18.95 -21.29 1.75
N ARG A 416 -19.02 -19.95 1.84
CA ARG A 416 -20.26 -19.21 2.05
C ARG A 416 -20.68 -18.55 0.75
N PHE A 417 -21.90 -18.83 0.30
CA PHE A 417 -22.45 -18.31 -0.96
C PHE A 417 -23.24 -17.03 -0.71
N GLU A 418 -22.55 -15.90 -0.84
CA GLU A 418 -23.10 -14.55 -0.71
C GLU A 418 -22.34 -13.59 -1.61
N THR A 419 -22.96 -12.47 -1.96
CA THR A 419 -22.39 -11.46 -2.85
C THR A 419 -22.50 -10.07 -2.21
N PRO A 420 -21.72 -9.07 -2.67
CA PRO A 420 -21.87 -7.70 -2.19
C PRO A 420 -23.33 -7.24 -2.30
N GLY A 421 -23.91 -6.80 -1.18
CA GLY A 421 -25.30 -6.32 -1.12
C GLY A 421 -26.38 -7.39 -0.89
N SER A 422 -26.05 -8.69 -0.93
CA SER A 422 -27.00 -9.76 -0.58
C SER A 422 -27.24 -9.85 0.93
N ALA A 423 -28.28 -10.59 1.34
CA ALA A 423 -28.37 -11.08 2.72
C ALA A 423 -27.24 -12.10 2.99
N PRO A 424 -26.86 -12.34 4.27
CA PRO A 424 -25.88 -13.38 4.61
C PRO A 424 -26.24 -14.75 4.03
N GLY A 425 -25.27 -15.34 3.35
CA GLY A 425 -25.45 -16.55 2.55
C GLY A 425 -25.47 -17.86 3.34
N ARG A 426 -25.82 -18.97 2.66
CA ARG A 426 -25.67 -20.32 3.21
C ARG A 426 -24.22 -20.79 3.13
N VAL A 427 -23.83 -21.64 4.09
CA VAL A 427 -22.51 -22.27 4.14
C VAL A 427 -22.61 -23.72 3.67
N ARG A 428 -21.67 -24.17 2.84
CA ARG A 428 -21.52 -25.57 2.44
C ARG A 428 -20.05 -25.97 2.45
N THR A 429 -19.79 -27.28 2.57
CA THR A 429 -18.43 -27.81 2.61
C THR A 429 -18.25 -28.90 1.54
N PHE A 430 -17.26 -28.70 0.69
CA PHE A 430 -16.97 -29.54 -0.47
C PHE A 430 -15.62 -30.26 -0.32
N PRO A 431 -15.36 -31.33 -1.09
CA PRO A 431 -14.00 -31.76 -1.39
C PRO A 431 -13.19 -30.61 -2.01
N LEU A 432 -11.88 -30.56 -1.76
CA LEU A 432 -11.02 -29.49 -2.29
C LEU A 432 -10.86 -29.56 -3.82
N ASP A 433 -10.99 -30.76 -4.38
CA ASP A 433 -10.92 -31.11 -5.78
C ASP A 433 -12.31 -31.17 -6.46
N ASP A 434 -13.34 -30.64 -5.81
CA ASP A 434 -14.69 -30.56 -6.38
C ASP A 434 -14.66 -29.89 -7.77
N PRO A 435 -15.15 -30.58 -8.83
CA PRO A 435 -15.07 -30.10 -10.21
C PRO A 435 -16.03 -28.95 -10.50
N ASP A 436 -17.10 -28.79 -9.70
CA ASP A 436 -18.09 -27.73 -9.87
C ASP A 436 -17.69 -26.45 -9.15
N LEU A 437 -16.67 -26.51 -8.29
CA LEU A 437 -16.10 -25.37 -7.60
C LEU A 437 -14.87 -24.88 -8.37
N GLU A 438 -14.74 -23.58 -8.60
CA GLU A 438 -13.58 -22.94 -9.24
C GLU A 438 -13.21 -21.61 -8.54
N PRO A 439 -11.94 -21.17 -8.57
CA PRO A 439 -11.58 -19.82 -8.16
C PRO A 439 -12.34 -18.78 -8.99
N ALA A 440 -12.75 -17.68 -8.36
CA ALA A 440 -13.46 -16.60 -9.03
C ALA A 440 -12.79 -15.26 -8.74
N GLU A 441 -13.01 -14.29 -9.63
CA GLU A 441 -12.63 -12.92 -9.36
C GLU A 441 -13.57 -12.27 -8.34
N PRO A 442 -13.07 -11.32 -7.52
CA PRO A 442 -13.89 -10.52 -6.62
C PRO A 442 -14.96 -9.72 -7.37
N LEU A 443 -16.19 -9.72 -6.85
CA LEU A 443 -17.25 -8.87 -7.36
C LEU A 443 -17.07 -7.41 -6.88
N PRO A 444 -17.49 -6.41 -7.68
CA PRO A 444 -17.43 -5.01 -7.26
C PRO A 444 -18.36 -4.75 -6.07
N LEU A 445 -17.93 -3.87 -5.15
CA LEU A 445 -18.71 -3.53 -3.95
C LEU A 445 -19.96 -2.71 -4.25
N VAL A 446 -19.86 -1.84 -5.25
CA VAL A 446 -20.96 -1.02 -5.77
C VAL A 446 -21.20 -1.46 -7.21
N PRO A 447 -22.46 -1.71 -7.62
CA PRO A 447 -22.78 -2.01 -9.01
C PRO A 447 -22.25 -0.89 -9.91
N GLU A 448 -21.61 -1.24 -11.02
CA GLU A 448 -21.23 -0.23 -12.01
C GLU A 448 -22.51 0.33 -12.62
N VAL A 449 -22.74 1.64 -12.43
CA VAL A 449 -23.80 2.35 -13.14
C VAL A 449 -23.33 2.50 -14.58
N PRO A 450 -24.04 1.95 -15.58
CA PRO A 450 -23.67 2.15 -16.97
C PRO A 450 -23.64 3.64 -17.30
N PRO A 451 -22.70 4.13 -18.13
CA PRO A 451 -22.54 5.56 -18.44
C PRO A 451 -23.80 6.23 -19.01
N ALA A 452 -24.80 5.46 -19.47
CA ALA A 452 -26.09 5.96 -19.94
C ALA A 452 -26.99 6.59 -18.85
N GLN A 453 -26.68 6.45 -17.56
CA GLN A 453 -27.50 6.97 -16.46
C GLN A 453 -26.90 8.15 -15.70
N LEU A 454 -25.73 8.65 -16.11
CA LEU A 454 -25.09 9.86 -15.56
C LEU A 454 -25.43 11.14 -16.33
N SER A 455 -26.29 11.06 -17.36
CA SER A 455 -26.80 12.20 -18.14
C SER A 455 -28.31 12.34 -18.00
N SER A 456 -28.77 12.76 -16.82
CA SER A 456 -30.07 13.46 -16.69
C SER A 456 -30.09 14.27 -15.39
N GLY A 457 -29.14 15.19 -15.25
CA GLY A 457 -29.36 16.39 -14.43
C GLY A 457 -30.14 17.41 -15.27
N PRO A 458 -31.06 18.20 -14.69
CA PRO A 458 -31.81 19.19 -15.44
C PRO A 458 -30.85 20.22 -16.05
N GLU A 459 -30.97 20.47 -17.35
CA GLU A 459 -30.28 21.58 -18.01
C GLU A 459 -30.58 22.89 -17.27
N PRO A 460 -29.59 23.73 -16.97
CA PRO A 460 -29.87 25.05 -16.43
C PRO A 460 -30.53 25.90 -17.53
N GLU A 461 -31.72 26.43 -17.25
CA GLU A 461 -32.39 27.39 -18.13
C GLU A 461 -31.44 28.55 -18.46
N PRO A 462 -31.35 28.98 -19.72
CA PRO A 462 -30.50 30.11 -20.10
C PRO A 462 -31.01 31.39 -19.45
N ALA A 463 -30.17 32.00 -18.61
CA ALA A 463 -30.42 33.29 -17.98
C ALA A 463 -30.79 34.34 -19.05
N SER A 464 -32.00 34.90 -18.92
CA SER A 464 -32.46 35.99 -19.75
C SER A 464 -31.69 37.27 -19.42
N LEU A 465 -30.91 37.75 -20.38
CA LEU A 465 -30.21 39.04 -20.31
C LEU A 465 -31.24 40.20 -20.22
N PRO A 466 -31.05 41.19 -19.33
CA PRO A 466 -31.94 42.34 -19.28
C PRO A 466 -31.80 43.22 -20.54
N LYS A 467 -32.94 43.54 -21.16
CA LYS A 467 -33.04 44.44 -22.31
C LYS A 467 -32.46 45.82 -21.97
N ARG A 468 -31.48 46.24 -22.77
CA ARG A 468 -30.96 47.62 -22.81
C ARG A 468 -32.09 48.60 -23.18
N TRP A 469 -32.24 49.64 -22.37
CA TRP A 469 -33.11 50.78 -22.63
C TRP A 469 -32.43 51.70 -23.65
N SER A 470 -32.89 51.71 -24.88
CA SER A 470 -32.55 52.73 -25.88
C SER A 470 -33.75 53.64 -26.06
N GLY A 471 -33.61 54.89 -25.63
CA GLY A 471 -34.60 55.93 -25.88
C GLY A 471 -34.60 56.41 -27.33
N THR A 472 -35.77 56.81 -27.81
CA THR A 472 -35.94 57.72 -28.94
C THR A 472 -37.05 58.72 -28.62
N ALA A 473 -36.80 59.95 -29.04
CA ALA A 473 -37.55 61.16 -28.77
C ALA A 473 -38.91 61.24 -29.47
N GLY A 474 -39.76 62.16 -28.98
CA GLY A 474 -40.77 62.80 -29.83
C GLY A 474 -41.97 63.38 -29.09
N GLY A 475 -41.88 64.69 -28.73
CA GLY A 475 -42.95 65.71 -28.59
C GLY A 475 -44.23 65.42 -27.78
N ALA A 476 -45.04 66.37 -27.35
CA ALA A 476 -44.98 67.81 -27.10
C ALA A 476 -46.40 68.18 -26.60
N THR A 477 -46.53 69.08 -25.61
CA THR A 477 -47.74 69.90 -25.28
C THR A 477 -49.01 69.13 -24.81
N SER A 478 -49.85 69.56 -23.86
CA SER A 478 -50.10 70.83 -23.17
C SER A 478 -50.94 70.57 -21.90
N ARG A 479 -50.77 71.49 -20.95
CA ARG A 479 -51.50 71.81 -19.69
C ARG A 479 -53.05 71.88 -19.79
N PRO A 480 -53.83 72.08 -18.69
CA PRO A 480 -53.50 72.70 -17.38
C PRO A 480 -53.26 71.76 -16.21
#